data_AF-A0A7J7BXV4-F1
#
_entry.id   AF-A0A7J7BXV4-F1
#
_cell.length_a   1.000
_cell.length_b   1.000
_cell.length_c   1.000
_cell.angle_alpha   90.00
_cell.angle_beta   90.00
_cell.angle_gamma   90.00
#
_symmetry.space_group_name_H-M   'P 1'
#
loop_
_entity.id
_entity.type
_entity.pdbx_description
1 polymer ?
#
loop_
_entity_poly.entity_id
_entity_poly.type
_entity_poly.pdbx_seq_one_letter_code
_entity_poly.pdbx_strand_id
1 'polypeptide(L)'
;MNSIFQSASSATPVDLTQKLFSLTAGIIFRIAFGRSFQGSSLHHDRFHEVVHECEAVLGSFSAQEYLPYVGWIVDRLTGHQARLDRVFHKMDSFFEHVIEDHIASGNAEKDQEDIVDLMIRMQRDQTEHRTTRLTKDNIKGVLLLEITQLSA
;
A
#
# COMPACT_ATOMS: atom_id res chain seq x y z
N MET A 1 -15.08 -16.05 -7.69
CA MET A 1 -15.32 -17.51 -7.82
C MET A 1 -16.12 -17.86 -9.08
N ASN A 2 -17.26 -17.21 -9.33
CA ASN A 2 -18.09 -17.45 -10.52
C ASN A 2 -17.32 -17.33 -11.85
N SER A 3 -16.41 -16.36 -11.98
CA SER A 3 -15.60 -16.23 -13.20
C SER A 3 -14.65 -17.41 -13.44
N ILE A 4 -14.15 -18.07 -12.38
CA ILE A 4 -13.22 -19.20 -12.50
C ILE A 4 -13.99 -20.43 -12.99
N PHE A 5 -15.16 -20.68 -12.38
CA PHE A 5 -16.05 -21.75 -12.83
C PHE A 5 -16.49 -21.57 -14.28
N GLN A 6 -16.84 -20.35 -14.67
CA GLN A 6 -17.26 -20.04 -16.03
C GLN A 6 -16.13 -20.30 -17.04
N SER A 7 -14.90 -19.84 -16.74
CA SER A 7 -13.73 -20.11 -17.59
C SER A 7 -13.34 -21.58 -17.65
N ALA A 8 -13.51 -22.33 -16.56
CA ALA A 8 -13.30 -23.78 -16.53
C ALA A 8 -14.32 -24.51 -17.41
N SER A 9 -15.59 -24.08 -17.39
CA SER A 9 -16.64 -24.63 -18.27
C SER A 9 -16.40 -24.32 -19.75
N SER A 10 -15.77 -23.19 -20.08
CA SER A 10 -15.43 -22.81 -21.46
C SER A 10 -14.02 -23.20 -21.89
N ALA A 11 -13.25 -23.91 -21.06
CA ALA A 11 -11.84 -24.27 -21.31
C ALA A 11 -10.95 -23.08 -21.71
N THR A 12 -11.25 -21.89 -21.18
CA THR A 12 -10.48 -20.66 -21.46
C THR A 12 -9.39 -20.46 -20.41
N PRO A 13 -8.15 -20.10 -20.79
CA PRO A 13 -7.10 -19.77 -19.84
C PRO A 13 -7.52 -18.67 -18.86
N VAL A 14 -7.07 -18.78 -17.60
CA VAL A 14 -7.33 -17.81 -16.54
C VAL A 14 -6.01 -17.36 -15.93
N ASP A 15 -5.83 -16.05 -15.82
CA ASP A 15 -4.75 -15.48 -15.03
C ASP A 15 -5.09 -15.58 -13.53
N LEU A 16 -4.46 -16.53 -12.84
CA LEU A 16 -4.66 -16.73 -11.41
C LEU A 16 -3.93 -15.68 -10.57
N THR A 17 -2.80 -15.15 -11.06
CA THR A 17 -2.03 -14.10 -10.37
C THR A 17 -2.89 -12.87 -10.19
N GLN A 18 -3.52 -12.41 -11.27
CA GLN A 18 -4.41 -11.24 -11.23
C GLN A 18 -5.61 -11.46 -10.31
N LYS A 19 -6.20 -12.68 -10.32
CA LYS A 19 -7.37 -13.00 -9.48
C LYS A 19 -7.04 -13.09 -8.00
N LEU A 20 -5.91 -13.72 -7.66
CA LEU A 20 -5.45 -13.82 -6.27
C LEU A 20 -5.05 -12.44 -5.74
N PHE A 21 -4.31 -11.65 -6.52
CA PHE A 21 -4.00 -10.27 -6.14
C PHE A 21 -5.27 -9.47 -5.86
N SER A 22 -6.25 -9.51 -6.77
CA SER A 22 -7.51 -8.77 -6.60
C SER A 22 -8.28 -9.19 -5.35
N LEU A 23 -8.23 -10.48 -4.99
CA LEU A 23 -8.85 -11.00 -3.78
C LEU A 23 -8.12 -10.49 -2.53
N THR A 24 -6.80 -10.64 -2.48
CA THR A 24 -5.97 -10.20 -1.35
C THR A 24 -6.07 -8.69 -1.15
N ALA A 25 -5.95 -7.91 -2.22
CA ALA A 25 -6.15 -6.46 -2.21
C ALA A 25 -7.56 -6.10 -1.70
N GLY A 26 -8.60 -6.83 -2.12
CA GLY A 26 -9.96 -6.66 -1.62
C GLY A 26 -10.10 -6.86 -0.11
N ILE A 27 -9.44 -7.87 0.46
CA ILE A 27 -9.45 -8.16 1.90
C ILE A 27 -8.73 -7.05 2.66
N ILE A 28 -7.51 -6.72 2.26
CA ILE A 28 -6.70 -5.67 2.93
C ILE A 28 -7.42 -4.33 2.86
N PHE A 29 -7.95 -3.95 1.71
CA PHE A 29 -8.65 -2.67 1.59
C PHE A 29 -9.85 -2.55 2.52
N ARG A 30 -10.55 -3.66 2.74
CA ARG A 30 -11.69 -3.69 3.65
C ARG A 30 -11.27 -3.60 5.12
N ILE A 31 -10.16 -4.25 5.49
CA ILE A 31 -9.64 -4.26 6.88
C ILE A 31 -8.89 -2.97 7.21
N ALA A 32 -7.97 -2.57 6.33
CA ALA A 32 -7.06 -1.46 6.54
C ALA A 32 -7.72 -0.10 6.28
N PHE A 33 -8.54 0.00 5.23
CA PHE A 33 -9.11 1.27 4.76
C PHE A 33 -10.62 1.37 4.85
N GLY A 34 -11.31 0.33 5.35
CA GLY A 34 -12.78 0.28 5.44
C GLY A 34 -13.50 0.35 4.09
N ARG A 35 -12.81 0.20 2.96
CA ARG A 35 -13.34 0.43 1.60
C ARG A 35 -13.21 -0.83 0.73
N SER A 36 -14.07 -0.94 -0.29
CA SER A 36 -13.88 -1.99 -1.29
C SER A 36 -12.77 -1.60 -2.26
N PHE A 37 -11.90 -2.55 -2.61
CA PHE A 37 -10.87 -2.33 -3.62
C PHE A 37 -11.47 -1.87 -4.96
N GLN A 38 -12.58 -2.49 -5.39
CA GLN A 38 -13.29 -2.16 -6.64
C GLN A 38 -13.94 -0.78 -6.68
N GLY A 39 -14.36 -0.23 -5.54
CA GLY A 39 -14.97 1.10 -5.45
C GLY A 39 -13.98 2.23 -5.19
N SER A 40 -12.71 1.89 -4.97
CA SER A 40 -11.66 2.87 -4.75
C SER A 40 -11.16 3.45 -6.07
N SER A 41 -10.65 4.69 -6.05
CA SER A 41 -9.90 5.29 -7.17
C SER A 41 -8.67 4.45 -7.61
N LEU A 42 -8.38 3.40 -6.85
CA LEU A 42 -7.21 2.55 -6.88
C LEU A 42 -7.49 1.23 -7.63
N HIS A 43 -8.75 0.96 -7.99
CA HIS A 43 -9.09 -0.14 -8.91
C HIS A 43 -8.54 0.08 -10.32
N HIS A 44 -8.19 1.32 -10.70
CA HIS A 44 -7.50 1.55 -11.96
C HIS A 44 -6.21 0.71 -11.97
N ASP A 45 -5.98 -0.02 -13.06
CA ASP A 45 -4.90 -1.01 -13.27
C ASP A 45 -3.50 -0.58 -12.82
N ARG A 46 -3.33 0.72 -12.57
CA ARG A 46 -2.13 1.38 -12.06
C ARG A 46 -1.77 1.02 -10.61
N PHE A 47 -2.72 0.77 -9.70
CA PHE A 47 -2.34 0.48 -8.30
C PHE A 47 -1.59 -0.85 -8.18
N HIS A 48 -2.04 -1.89 -8.90
CA HIS A 48 -1.32 -3.15 -9.00
C HIS A 48 0.11 -2.93 -9.51
N GLU A 49 0.29 -2.10 -10.54
CA GLU A 49 1.62 -1.74 -11.06
C GLU A 49 2.48 -1.05 -9.99
N VAL A 50 1.92 -0.13 -9.21
CA VAL A 50 2.66 0.54 -8.12
C VAL A 50 3.05 -0.44 -7.01
N VAL A 51 2.15 -1.32 -6.57
CA VAL A 51 2.44 -2.34 -5.55
C VAL A 51 3.53 -3.27 -6.05
N HIS A 52 3.43 -3.76 -7.28
CA HIS A 52 4.45 -4.63 -7.88
C HIS A 52 5.80 -3.91 -8.06
N GLU A 53 5.80 -2.64 -8.48
CA GLU A 53 7.02 -1.82 -8.50
C GLU A 53 7.61 -1.65 -7.09
N CYS A 54 6.77 -1.51 -6.06
CA CYS A 54 7.18 -1.39 -4.67
C CYS A 54 7.82 -2.67 -4.15
N GLU A 55 7.20 -3.82 -4.35
CA GLU A 55 7.76 -5.12 -3.99
C GLU A 55 9.10 -5.36 -4.71
N ALA A 56 9.16 -5.04 -6.00
CA ALA A 56 10.39 -5.19 -6.78
C ALA A 56 11.52 -4.23 -6.34
N VAL A 57 11.17 -3.09 -5.75
CA VAL A 57 12.14 -2.16 -5.18
C VAL A 57 12.58 -2.61 -3.78
N LEU A 58 11.65 -3.06 -2.93
CA LEU A 58 11.95 -3.59 -1.59
C LEU A 58 12.79 -4.87 -1.62
N GLY A 59 12.59 -5.72 -2.64
CA GLY A 59 13.39 -6.93 -2.87
C GLY A 59 14.68 -6.68 -3.65
N SER A 60 14.95 -5.44 -4.08
CA SER A 60 16.17 -5.12 -4.83
C SER A 60 17.27 -4.61 -3.90
N PHE A 61 18.52 -4.88 -4.28
CA PHE A 61 19.69 -4.41 -3.55
C PHE A 61 20.28 -3.17 -4.22
N SER A 62 20.79 -2.27 -3.39
CA SER A 62 21.48 -1.06 -3.83
C SER A 62 23.00 -1.28 -3.80
N ALA A 63 23.73 -0.72 -4.78
CA ALA A 63 25.18 -0.78 -4.77
C ALA A 63 25.78 -0.04 -3.56
N GLN A 64 25.10 0.97 -3.03
CA GLN A 64 25.47 1.68 -1.81
C GLN A 64 25.52 0.75 -0.58
N GLU A 65 24.72 -0.31 -0.55
CA GLU A 65 24.70 -1.30 0.54
C GLU A 65 26.00 -2.13 0.59
N TYR A 66 26.63 -2.36 -0.57
CA TYR A 66 27.86 -3.13 -0.70
C TYR A 66 29.12 -2.26 -0.77
N LEU A 67 29.02 -1.05 -1.33
CA LEU A 67 30.14 -0.16 -1.59
C LEU A 67 29.89 1.22 -0.93
N PRO A 68 30.27 1.39 0.34
CA PRO A 68 29.90 2.57 1.14
C PRO A 68 30.31 3.92 0.54
N TYR A 69 31.40 3.96 -0.23
CA TYR A 69 31.98 5.20 -0.73
C TYR A 69 31.53 5.57 -2.16
N VAL A 70 31.21 4.58 -3.00
CA VAL A 70 30.97 4.77 -4.44
C VAL A 70 29.64 4.20 -4.93
N GLY A 71 28.96 3.40 -4.11
CA GLY A 71 27.72 2.74 -4.51
C GLY A 71 26.60 3.73 -4.84
N TRP A 72 26.55 4.88 -4.17
CA TRP A 72 25.59 5.96 -4.50
C TRP A 72 25.75 6.49 -5.94
N ILE A 73 26.97 6.48 -6.50
CA ILE A 73 27.23 6.88 -7.89
C ILE A 73 26.65 5.81 -8.82
N VAL A 74 26.93 4.55 -8.53
CA VAL A 74 26.43 3.41 -9.30
C VAL A 74 24.90 3.40 -9.31
N ASP A 75 24.26 3.55 -8.15
CA ASP A 75 22.79 3.57 -8.04
C ASP A 75 22.14 4.75 -8.76
N ARG A 76 22.86 5.88 -8.83
CA ARG A 76 22.41 7.05 -9.59
C ARG A 76 22.57 6.84 -11.11
N LEU A 77 23.63 6.18 -11.55
CA LEU A 77 23.87 5.87 -12.96
C LEU A 77 22.96 4.75 -13.48
N THR A 78 22.68 3.73 -12.67
CA THR A 78 21.74 2.65 -13.02
C THR A 78 20.28 3.11 -12.95
N GLY A 79 20.01 4.27 -12.37
CA GLY A 79 18.67 4.80 -12.16
C GLY A 79 17.92 4.13 -11.01
N HIS A 80 18.60 3.29 -10.21
CA HIS A 80 18.02 2.62 -9.05
C HIS A 80 17.47 3.62 -8.03
N GLN A 81 18.26 4.67 -7.71
CA GLN A 81 17.82 5.74 -6.79
C GLN A 81 16.56 6.45 -7.30
N ALA A 82 16.52 6.79 -8.59
CA ALA A 82 15.37 7.46 -9.19
C ALA A 82 14.11 6.59 -9.19
N ARG A 83 14.28 5.27 -9.36
CA ARG A 83 13.18 4.29 -9.29
C ARG A 83 12.65 4.18 -7.86
N LEU A 84 13.52 4.06 -6.87
CA LEU A 84 13.19 4.09 -5.44
C LEU A 84 12.36 5.33 -5.09
N ASP A 85 12.89 6.53 -5.43
CA ASP A 85 12.22 7.79 -5.13
C ASP A 85 10.84 7.86 -5.79
N ARG A 86 10.73 7.45 -7.06
CA ARG A 86 9.44 7.46 -7.77
C ARG A 86 8.40 6.58 -7.11
N VAL A 87 8.77 5.38 -6.68
CA VAL A 87 7.88 4.45 -5.99
C VAL A 87 7.49 4.99 -4.62
N PHE A 88 8.46 5.52 -3.86
CA PHE A 88 8.21 6.14 -2.57
C PHE A 88 7.15 7.25 -2.67
N HIS A 89 7.31 8.19 -3.61
CA HIS A 89 6.37 9.30 -3.77
C HIS A 89 4.97 8.84 -4.21
N LYS A 90 4.87 7.79 -5.04
CA LYS A 90 3.57 7.21 -5.43
C LYS A 90 2.84 6.64 -4.20
N MET A 91 3.54 5.87 -3.37
CA MET A 91 2.96 5.24 -2.17
C MET A 91 2.68 6.28 -1.07
N ASP A 92 3.59 7.22 -0.84
CA ASP A 92 3.42 8.29 0.14
C ASP A 92 2.20 9.16 -0.19
N SER A 93 2.09 9.59 -1.44
CA SER A 93 0.94 10.37 -1.93
C SER A 93 -0.36 9.56 -1.77
N PHE A 94 -0.34 8.29 -2.15
CA PHE A 94 -1.48 7.40 -1.97
C PHE A 94 -1.95 7.35 -0.50
N PHE A 95 -1.04 7.12 0.44
CA PHE A 95 -1.41 7.00 1.85
C PHE A 95 -1.83 8.34 2.44
N GLU A 96 -1.22 9.45 2.01
CA GLU A 96 -1.65 10.79 2.41
C GLU A 96 -3.11 11.01 2.01
N HIS A 97 -3.49 10.72 0.76
CA HIS A 97 -4.87 10.85 0.31
C HIS A 97 -5.82 9.96 1.14
N VAL A 98 -5.43 8.71 1.43
CA VAL A 98 -6.23 7.82 2.28
C VAL A 98 -6.43 8.42 3.68
N ILE A 99 -5.37 8.92 4.31
CA ILE A 99 -5.45 9.51 5.65
C ILE A 99 -6.31 10.77 5.63
N GLU A 100 -6.12 11.65 4.66
CA GLU A 100 -6.89 12.89 4.50
C GLU A 100 -8.38 12.60 4.28
N ASP A 101 -8.70 11.61 3.43
CA ASP A 101 -10.06 11.14 3.20
C ASP A 101 -10.75 10.69 4.51
N HIS A 102 -10.05 9.95 5.36
CA HIS A 102 -10.57 9.47 6.65
C HIS A 102 -10.73 10.61 7.66
N ILE A 103 -9.81 11.57 7.67
CA ILE A 103 -9.93 12.77 8.51
C ILE A 103 -11.14 13.61 8.06
N ALA A 104 -11.32 13.79 6.75
CA ALA A 104 -12.37 14.61 6.17
C ALA A 104 -13.77 13.99 6.29
N SER A 105 -13.90 12.67 6.18
CA SER A 105 -15.19 12.00 6.37
C SER A 105 -15.72 12.14 7.80
N GLY A 106 -14.84 12.34 8.78
CA GLY A 106 -15.20 12.38 10.20
C GLY A 106 -15.87 11.08 10.67
N ASN A 107 -16.27 11.00 11.94
CA ASN A 107 -17.01 9.86 12.49
C ASN A 107 -18.47 9.79 11.97
N ALA A 108 -18.76 10.31 10.78
CA ALA A 108 -20.08 10.26 10.20
C ALA A 108 -20.35 8.83 9.71
N GLU A 109 -21.12 8.09 10.51
CA GLU A 109 -21.79 6.83 10.15
C GLU A 109 -20.88 5.70 9.62
N LYS A 110 -19.77 5.43 10.31
CA LYS A 110 -19.13 4.11 10.21
C LYS A 110 -19.56 3.25 11.41
N ASP A 111 -20.32 2.19 11.14
CA ASP A 111 -20.65 1.14 12.14
C ASP A 111 -19.40 0.36 12.59
N GLN A 112 -18.30 0.43 11.83
CA GLN A 112 -17.03 -0.24 12.13
C GLN A 112 -15.83 0.69 11.91
N GLU A 113 -15.00 0.81 12.94
CA GLU A 113 -13.68 1.42 12.91
C GLU A 113 -12.69 0.52 12.13
N ASP A 114 -11.97 1.10 11.17
CA ASP A 114 -10.86 0.43 10.48
C ASP A 114 -9.48 0.80 11.07
N ILE A 115 -8.42 0.20 10.54
CA ILE A 115 -7.05 0.38 11.05
C ILE A 115 -6.59 1.85 10.93
N VAL A 116 -6.96 2.54 9.85
CA VAL A 116 -6.62 3.96 9.67
C VAL A 116 -7.36 4.83 10.68
N ASP A 117 -8.66 4.60 10.86
CA ASP A 117 -9.48 5.31 11.86
C ASP A 117 -8.90 5.13 13.29
N LEU A 118 -8.55 3.89 13.64
CA LEU A 118 -7.93 3.56 14.93
C LEU A 118 -6.62 4.33 15.16
N MET A 119 -5.73 4.35 14.16
CA MET A 119 -4.45 5.03 14.28
C MET A 119 -4.61 6.56 14.35
N ILE A 120 -5.55 7.14 13.59
CA ILE A 120 -5.88 8.57 13.68
C ILE A 120 -6.41 8.90 15.08
N ARG A 121 -7.27 8.05 15.66
CA ARG A 121 -7.75 8.22 17.04
C ARG A 121 -6.60 8.18 18.04
N MET A 122 -5.73 7.16 17.96
CA MET A 122 -4.53 7.05 18.81
C MET A 122 -3.63 8.28 18.71
N GLN A 123 -3.43 8.82 17.51
CA GLN A 123 -2.66 10.04 17.30
C GLN A 123 -3.30 11.24 18.02
N ARG A 124 -4.63 11.38 17.97
CA ARG A 124 -5.36 12.46 18.68
C ARG A 124 -5.25 12.30 20.19
N ASP A 125 -5.50 11.10 20.73
CA ASP A 125 -5.47 10.84 22.19
C ASP A 125 -4.07 11.03 22.80
N GLN A 126 -3.00 10.71 22.06
CA GLN A 126 -1.61 10.98 22.44
C GLN A 126 -1.23 12.46 22.34
N THR A 127 -1.98 13.26 21.60
CA THR A 127 -1.78 14.71 21.60
C THR A 127 -2.14 15.29 22.98
N GLU A 128 -3.04 14.62 23.70
CA GLU A 128 -3.49 14.97 25.06
C GLU A 128 -2.55 14.41 26.15
N HIS A 129 -2.00 13.20 25.95
CA HIS A 129 -1.11 12.52 26.89
C HIS A 129 0.33 12.54 26.36
N ARG A 130 1.22 13.34 26.96
CA ARG A 130 2.62 13.67 26.52
C ARG A 130 3.62 12.49 26.40
N THR A 131 3.23 11.33 25.89
CA THR A 131 4.11 10.21 25.50
C THR A 131 4.48 10.33 24.02
N THR A 132 5.42 9.49 23.54
CA THR A 132 5.92 9.47 22.16
C THR A 132 4.78 9.55 21.14
N ARG A 133 4.76 10.62 20.34
CA ARG A 133 3.66 10.94 19.43
C ARG A 133 3.70 10.10 18.16
N LEU A 134 2.62 9.38 17.87
CA LEU A 134 2.35 8.79 16.57
C LEU A 134 2.26 9.91 15.51
N THR A 135 3.01 9.78 14.43
CA THR A 135 3.00 10.72 13.29
C THR A 135 2.25 10.11 12.10
N LYS A 136 1.85 10.95 11.14
CA LYS A 136 1.30 10.46 9.86
C LYS A 136 2.28 9.51 9.17
N ASP A 137 3.58 9.79 9.22
CA ASP A 137 4.60 8.91 8.62
C ASP A 137 4.64 7.53 9.28
N ASN A 138 4.36 7.44 10.58
CA ASN A 138 4.23 6.14 11.24
C ASN A 138 2.99 5.38 10.73
N ILE A 139 1.87 6.07 10.54
CA ILE A 139 0.65 5.49 9.96
C ILE A 139 0.94 4.97 8.55
N LYS A 140 1.55 5.78 7.69
CA LYS A 140 1.97 5.38 6.33
C LYS A 140 2.90 4.18 6.35
N GLY A 141 3.85 4.13 7.27
CA GLY A 141 4.75 3.00 7.44
C GLY A 141 4.03 1.69 7.77
N VAL A 142 3.05 1.73 8.68
CA VAL A 142 2.22 0.55 9.00
C VAL A 142 1.40 0.11 7.79
N LEU A 143 0.77 1.06 7.08
CA LEU A 143 -0.02 0.75 5.88
C LEU A 143 0.84 0.17 4.74
N LEU A 144 2.09 0.62 4.60
CA LEU A 144 3.04 0.03 3.67
C LEU A 144 3.34 -1.42 4.04
N LEU A 145 3.57 -1.72 5.32
CA LEU A 145 3.80 -3.09 5.79
C LEU A 145 2.62 -4.00 5.46
N GLU A 146 1.38 -3.55 5.75
CA GLU A 146 0.16 -4.31 5.44
C GLU A 146 0.02 -4.61 3.93
N ILE A 147 0.36 -3.66 3.07
CA ILE A 147 0.33 -3.85 1.61
C ILE A 147 1.45 -4.79 1.16
N THR A 148 2.65 -4.71 1.72
CA THR A 148 3.78 -5.56 1.26
C THR A 148 3.63 -7.04 1.64
N GLN A 149 2.68 -7.40 2.51
CA GLN A 149 2.30 -8.79 2.75
C GLN A 149 1.49 -9.40 1.58
N LEU A 150 1.21 -8.65 0.50
CA LEU A 150 0.49 -9.11 -0.69
C LEU A 150 1.23 -10.21 -1.50
N SER A 151 2.54 -10.38 -1.31
CA SER A 151 3.41 -11.23 -2.15
C SER A 151 4.10 -12.39 -1.42
N ALA A 152 3.85 -12.58 -0.11
CA ALA A 152 4.45 -13.65 0.70
C ALA A 152 3.54 -14.90 0.83
#